data_AF-A0AA39T1S1-F1
#
_entry.id   AF-A0AA39T1S1-F1
#
_cell.length_a   1.000
_cell.length_b   1.000
_cell.length_c   1.000
_cell.angle_alpha   90.00
_cell.angle_beta   90.00
_cell.angle_gamma   90.00
#
_symmetry.space_group_name_H-M   'P 1'
#
loop_
_entity.id
_entity.type
_entity.pdbx_description
1 polymer ?
#
loop_
_entity_poly.entity_id
_entity_poly.type
_entity_poly.pdbx_seq_one_letter_code
_entity_poly.pdbx_strand_id
1 'polypeptide(L)'
;MLPQGVKKTITDNPKKLANLIDLVNLPSTLREFVGQSRISRLGCFMHVWSYIKTNNLQSGPDERSIPGNTVAVQADMPFSGLTTFGTAFLSKFECSQMPHSLLEHITFVDTPGVLSGEKQRTQRAYDFTGVTSWFAVKCDLILLLFDPYKLDASDEFKHVISSLRGHDDKICVVLNKADQVDTQQLMRVYGALMWSLGKVLNTPEVSRVYIGSFNDKPVNEAATGPIGKELFEREQEDLLSDLKDIPKKACDRRINEFVKRARAAKIHAYIISHLKKEMPAMIGKAKIQVYNRDSSTTWQMNSERRGMEEEEGRRQSGCAVCGGFAACGTVEVHGLEGTMENR
;
A
#
# COMPACT_ATOMS: atom_id res chain seq x y z
N MET A 1 40.69 2.90 6.52
CA MET A 1 40.61 1.47 6.87
C MET A 1 39.14 1.06 6.81
N LEU A 2 38.79 0.06 5.98
CA LEU A 2 37.38 -0.31 5.73
C LEU A 2 36.75 -1.08 6.92
N PRO A 3 35.46 -0.86 7.24
CA PRO A 3 34.75 -1.53 8.33
C PRO A 3 34.68 -3.04 8.14
N GLN A 4 34.69 -3.80 9.24
CA GLN A 4 34.74 -5.27 9.22
C GLN A 4 33.51 -5.96 8.61
N GLY A 5 32.33 -5.30 8.60
CA GLY A 5 31.11 -5.82 7.95
C GLY A 5 31.18 -5.80 6.42
N VAL A 6 31.79 -4.75 5.86
CA VAL A 6 32.02 -4.61 4.41
C VAL A 6 32.98 -5.69 3.90
N LYS A 7 33.92 -6.17 4.73
CA LYS A 7 34.80 -7.29 4.36
C LYS A 7 34.06 -8.62 4.14
N LYS A 8 32.90 -8.82 4.79
CA LYS A 8 32.10 -10.05 4.70
C LYS A 8 31.24 -10.08 3.43
N THR A 9 30.68 -8.93 3.02
CA THR A 9 29.95 -8.80 1.74
C THR A 9 30.89 -8.67 0.53
N ILE A 10 32.10 -8.13 0.72
CA ILE A 10 33.18 -8.10 -0.30
C ILE A 10 33.64 -9.51 -0.67
N THR A 11 33.58 -10.47 0.26
CA THR A 11 34.04 -11.84 0.03
C THR A 11 33.04 -12.67 -0.78
N ASP A 12 31.73 -12.37 -0.69
CA ASP A 12 30.69 -13.18 -1.33
C ASP A 12 30.40 -12.83 -2.80
N ASN A 13 30.62 -11.58 -3.26
CA ASN A 13 30.52 -11.25 -4.69
C ASN A 13 31.20 -9.92 -5.12
N PRO A 14 32.56 -9.83 -5.12
CA PRO A 14 33.29 -8.58 -5.32
C PRO A 14 33.02 -7.90 -6.67
N LYS A 15 32.65 -8.67 -7.70
CA LYS A 15 32.38 -8.14 -9.05
C LYS A 15 31.03 -7.44 -9.18
N LYS A 16 30.01 -7.81 -8.40
CA LYS A 16 28.69 -7.17 -8.44
C LYS A 16 28.71 -5.82 -7.73
N LEU A 17 29.36 -5.75 -6.58
CA LEU A 17 29.45 -4.52 -5.78
C LEU A 17 30.33 -3.45 -6.45
N ALA A 18 31.48 -3.84 -7.01
CA ALA A 18 32.33 -2.93 -7.79
C ALA A 18 31.55 -2.29 -8.96
N ASN A 19 30.76 -3.08 -9.68
CA ASN A 19 29.94 -2.59 -10.80
C ASN A 19 28.86 -1.56 -10.38
N LEU A 20 28.39 -1.58 -9.13
CA LEU A 20 27.37 -0.64 -8.65
C LEU A 20 27.97 0.69 -8.18
N ILE A 21 29.21 0.66 -7.67
CA ILE A 21 29.90 1.80 -7.07
C ILE A 21 30.83 2.49 -8.09
N ASP A 22 31.28 1.78 -9.11
CA ASP A 22 32.17 2.33 -10.15
C ASP A 22 31.50 3.48 -10.93
N LEU A 23 32.26 4.58 -11.04
CA LEU A 23 31.90 5.75 -11.83
C LEU A 23 31.88 5.42 -13.33
N VAL A 24 30.68 5.31 -13.88
CA VAL A 24 30.46 5.10 -15.30
C VAL A 24 30.23 6.43 -16.01
N ASN A 25 30.73 6.54 -17.24
CA ASN A 25 30.41 7.67 -18.11
C ASN A 25 28.94 7.58 -18.50
N LEU A 26 28.20 8.66 -18.27
CA LEU A 26 26.80 8.70 -18.67
C LEU A 26 26.68 8.96 -20.18
N PRO A 27 25.69 8.35 -20.86
CA PRO A 27 25.20 8.81 -22.16
C PRO A 27 24.83 10.29 -22.14
N SER A 28 24.92 11.00 -23.27
CA SER A 28 24.70 12.46 -23.36
C SER A 28 23.36 12.92 -22.76
N THR A 29 22.29 12.18 -23.03
CA THR A 29 20.95 12.41 -22.46
C THR A 29 20.93 12.33 -20.93
N LEU A 30 21.65 11.37 -20.35
CA LEU A 30 21.73 11.24 -18.88
C LEU A 30 22.68 12.28 -18.26
N ARG A 31 23.66 12.82 -19.00
CA ARG A 31 24.51 13.91 -18.50
C ARG A 31 23.74 15.21 -18.36
N GLU A 32 22.87 15.51 -19.32
CA GLU A 32 21.99 16.67 -19.27
C GLU A 32 21.02 16.57 -18.09
N PHE A 33 20.47 15.39 -17.87
CA PHE A 33 19.53 15.12 -16.79
C PHE A 33 20.17 15.11 -15.38
N VAL A 34 21.29 14.41 -15.20
CA VAL A 34 21.98 14.28 -13.90
C VAL A 34 22.87 15.51 -13.61
N GLY A 35 23.16 16.34 -14.62
CA GLY A 35 24.07 17.49 -14.50
C GLY A 35 25.53 17.12 -14.30
N GLN A 36 25.90 15.84 -14.46
CA GLN A 36 27.25 15.32 -14.23
C GLN A 36 27.66 14.37 -15.35
N SER A 37 28.96 14.35 -15.69
CA SER A 37 29.50 13.50 -16.76
C SER A 37 29.70 12.03 -16.34
N ARG A 38 29.89 11.80 -15.03
CA ARG A 38 30.14 10.48 -14.45
C ARG A 38 29.43 10.37 -13.12
N ILE A 39 28.76 9.25 -12.89
CA ILE A 39 28.13 8.91 -11.62
C ILE A 39 28.15 7.39 -11.45
N SER A 40 28.06 6.88 -10.22
CA SER A 40 27.92 5.45 -10.00
C SER A 40 26.56 4.97 -10.50
N ARG A 41 26.42 3.70 -10.88
CA ARG A 41 25.13 3.15 -11.32
C ARG A 41 24.04 3.32 -10.25
N LEU A 42 24.44 3.19 -8.98
CA LEU A 42 23.56 3.45 -7.84
C LEU A 42 23.18 4.93 -7.71
N GLY A 43 24.14 5.85 -7.90
CA GLY A 43 23.87 7.29 -7.86
C GLY A 43 22.97 7.78 -9.01
N CYS A 44 23.16 7.24 -10.22
CA CYS A 44 22.28 7.50 -11.36
C CYS A 44 20.85 7.04 -11.06
N PHE A 45 20.71 5.84 -10.50
CA PHE A 45 19.42 5.27 -10.13
C PHE A 45 18.71 6.14 -9.10
N MET A 46 19.40 6.59 -8.04
CA MET A 46 18.80 7.43 -7.00
C MET A 46 18.38 8.81 -7.53
N HIS A 47 19.14 9.40 -8.46
CA HIS A 47 18.78 10.67 -9.10
C HIS A 47 17.49 10.54 -9.94
N VAL A 48 17.44 9.49 -10.76
CA VAL A 48 16.26 9.14 -11.56
C VAL A 48 15.06 8.85 -10.66
N TRP A 49 15.25 8.10 -9.57
CA TRP A 49 14.21 7.76 -8.61
C TRP A 49 13.65 8.99 -7.86
N SER A 50 14.52 9.93 -7.46
CA SER A 50 14.11 11.19 -6.84
C SER A 50 13.28 12.04 -7.81
N TYR A 51 13.73 12.15 -9.06
CA TYR A 51 13.00 12.88 -10.10
C TYR A 51 11.64 12.24 -10.44
N ILE A 52 11.56 10.91 -10.50
CA ILE A 52 10.29 10.18 -10.70
C ILE A 52 9.30 10.46 -9.58
N LYS A 53 9.78 10.50 -8.32
CA LYS A 53 8.96 10.89 -7.16
C LYS A 53 8.49 12.33 -7.19
N THR A 54 9.26 13.22 -7.81
CA THR A 54 8.90 14.65 -7.89
C THR A 54 7.88 14.93 -9.00
N ASN A 55 7.75 14.07 -10.03
CA ASN A 55 7.03 14.41 -11.26
C ASN A 55 5.83 13.50 -11.64
N ASN A 56 5.49 12.46 -10.86
CA ASN A 56 4.23 11.68 -10.97
C ASN A 56 3.88 11.11 -12.36
N LEU A 57 4.79 10.34 -12.94
CA LEU A 57 4.81 10.09 -14.39
C LEU A 57 4.20 8.75 -14.83
N GLN A 58 3.48 8.76 -15.95
CA GLN A 58 3.10 7.61 -16.79
C GLN A 58 3.95 7.58 -18.07
N SER A 59 4.05 6.43 -18.74
CA SER A 59 4.76 6.38 -20.02
C SER A 59 4.02 7.19 -21.08
N GLY A 60 4.75 8.04 -21.79
CA GLY A 60 4.25 8.78 -22.95
C GLY A 60 5.38 9.09 -23.92
N PRO A 61 5.05 9.45 -25.18
CA PRO A 61 6.04 9.78 -26.21
C PRO A 61 6.80 11.06 -25.86
N ASP A 62 6.13 12.00 -25.20
CA ASP A 62 6.63 13.33 -24.88
C ASP A 62 6.36 13.67 -23.42
N GLU A 63 7.17 14.57 -22.86
CA GLU A 63 6.94 15.14 -21.54
C GLU A 63 5.74 16.09 -21.60
N ARG A 64 4.63 15.72 -20.93
CA ARG A 64 3.41 16.53 -20.93
C ARG A 64 2.56 16.28 -19.69
N SER A 65 1.73 17.26 -19.36
CA SER A 65 0.69 17.14 -18.34
C SER A 65 -0.68 17.21 -19.01
N ILE A 66 -1.55 16.25 -18.70
CA ILE A 66 -2.90 16.14 -19.25
C ILE A 66 -3.92 16.34 -18.11
N PRO A 67 -4.81 17.35 -18.22
CA PRO A 67 -5.85 17.58 -17.21
C PRO A 67 -6.82 16.41 -17.07
N GLY A 68 -7.28 16.14 -15.85
CA GLY A 68 -8.13 14.99 -15.52
C GLY A 68 -9.42 14.90 -16.33
N ASN A 69 -10.07 16.02 -16.64
CA ASN A 69 -11.25 16.05 -17.51
C ASN A 69 -10.97 15.45 -18.90
N THR A 70 -9.78 15.68 -19.45
CA THR A 70 -9.35 15.18 -20.76
C THR A 70 -8.94 13.71 -20.66
N VAL A 71 -8.17 13.36 -19.62
CA VAL A 71 -7.71 11.98 -19.37
C VAL A 71 -8.89 11.02 -19.18
N ALA A 72 -9.96 11.48 -18.53
CA ALA A 72 -11.14 10.66 -18.24
C ALA A 72 -12.02 10.37 -19.47
N VAL A 73 -11.79 11.02 -20.62
CA VAL A 73 -12.55 10.76 -21.86
C VAL A 73 -11.69 10.13 -22.96
N GLN A 74 -10.39 9.98 -22.74
CA GLN A 74 -9.48 9.29 -23.65
C GLN A 74 -9.72 7.78 -23.61
N ALA A 75 -10.10 7.20 -24.74
CA ALA A 75 -10.47 5.79 -24.84
C ALA A 75 -9.27 4.83 -24.67
N ASP A 76 -8.06 5.30 -24.95
CA ASP A 76 -6.80 4.60 -24.79
C ASP A 76 -6.26 4.66 -23.34
N MET A 77 -6.93 5.38 -22.44
CA MET A 77 -6.52 5.56 -21.06
C MET A 77 -7.41 4.78 -20.08
N PRO A 78 -6.84 4.16 -19.02
CA PRO A 78 -7.59 3.35 -18.05
C PRO A 78 -8.38 4.18 -17.01
N PHE A 79 -8.64 5.46 -17.28
CA PHE A 79 -9.17 6.43 -16.31
C PHE A 79 -10.62 6.85 -16.56
N SER A 80 -11.29 6.29 -17.56
CA SER A 80 -12.68 6.65 -17.90
C SER A 80 -13.68 6.46 -16.75
N GLY A 81 -13.42 5.47 -15.90
CA GLY A 81 -14.22 5.21 -14.69
C GLY A 81 -14.12 6.32 -13.62
N LEU A 82 -13.16 7.24 -13.71
CA LEU A 82 -13.04 8.36 -12.75
C LEU A 82 -14.10 9.46 -12.99
N THR A 83 -14.78 9.45 -14.14
CA THR A 83 -15.88 10.37 -14.44
C THR A 83 -17.01 10.31 -13.40
N THR A 84 -17.17 9.18 -12.70
CA THR A 84 -18.20 9.00 -11.65
C THR A 84 -18.00 9.91 -10.45
N PHE A 85 -16.77 10.38 -10.20
CA PHE A 85 -16.45 11.30 -9.10
C PHE A 85 -16.67 12.78 -9.46
N GLY A 86 -17.05 13.05 -10.71
CA GLY A 86 -17.45 14.37 -11.18
C GLY A 86 -16.32 15.39 -11.30
N THR A 87 -16.68 16.58 -11.76
CA THR A 87 -15.75 17.67 -12.09
C THR A 87 -14.92 18.15 -10.90
N ALA A 88 -15.48 18.09 -9.68
CA ALA A 88 -14.78 18.49 -8.47
C ALA A 88 -13.50 17.68 -8.25
N PHE A 89 -13.55 16.36 -8.48
CA PHE A 89 -12.36 15.50 -8.45
C PHE A 89 -11.50 15.70 -9.69
N LEU A 90 -12.10 15.64 -10.90
CA LEU A 90 -11.34 15.66 -12.15
C LEU A 90 -10.53 16.95 -12.36
N SER A 91 -10.97 18.08 -11.79
CA SER A 91 -10.21 19.34 -11.76
C SER A 91 -8.94 19.30 -10.90
N LYS A 92 -8.80 18.29 -10.04
CA LYS A 92 -7.65 18.02 -9.18
C LYS A 92 -6.84 16.80 -9.63
N PHE A 93 -7.35 16.05 -10.60
CA PHE A 93 -6.67 14.90 -11.17
C PHE A 93 -5.85 15.34 -12.38
N GLU A 94 -4.64 14.81 -12.50
CA GLU A 94 -3.71 15.13 -13.56
C GLU A 94 -2.97 13.85 -13.96
N CYS A 95 -2.70 13.69 -15.26
CA CYS A 95 -1.83 12.66 -15.78
C CYS A 95 -0.57 13.30 -16.35
N SER A 96 0.54 13.18 -15.64
CA SER A 96 1.85 13.59 -16.13
C SER A 96 2.47 12.42 -16.88
N GLN A 97 3.02 12.66 -18.07
CA GLN A 97 3.65 11.66 -18.91
C GLN A 97 5.08 12.07 -19.26
N MET A 98 5.98 11.09 -19.40
CA MET A 98 7.28 11.31 -20.03
C MET A 98 7.85 10.01 -20.62
N PRO A 99 8.80 10.10 -21.56
CA PRO A 99 9.51 8.93 -22.06
C PRO A 99 10.53 8.44 -21.02
N HIS A 100 10.27 7.28 -20.41
CA HIS A 100 11.21 6.66 -19.47
C HIS A 100 11.00 5.14 -19.39
N SER A 101 12.08 4.36 -19.45
CA SER A 101 12.01 2.89 -19.52
C SER A 101 11.34 2.23 -18.31
N LEU A 102 11.42 2.84 -17.12
CA LEU A 102 10.67 2.35 -15.95
C LEU A 102 9.16 2.46 -16.15
N LEU A 103 8.71 3.54 -16.80
CA LEU A 103 7.29 3.86 -16.95
C LEU A 103 6.62 2.97 -17.99
N GLU A 104 7.39 2.35 -18.87
CA GLU A 104 6.92 1.29 -19.78
C GLU A 104 6.41 0.05 -19.02
N HIS A 105 6.83 -0.11 -17.76
CA HIS A 105 6.51 -1.29 -16.95
C HIS A 105 5.64 -0.97 -15.74
N ILE A 106 5.75 0.23 -15.18
CA ILE A 106 5.08 0.63 -13.94
C ILE A 106 4.51 2.04 -14.09
N THR A 107 3.29 2.25 -13.60
CA THR A 107 2.67 3.56 -13.47
C THR A 107 2.57 3.94 -12.00
N PHE A 108 2.99 5.15 -11.66
CA PHE A 108 2.82 5.69 -10.32
C PHE A 108 1.52 6.48 -10.24
N VAL A 109 0.80 6.30 -9.13
CA VAL A 109 -0.35 7.13 -8.77
C VAL A 109 0.01 7.80 -7.46
N ASP A 110 0.26 9.09 -7.54
CA ASP A 110 0.44 9.91 -6.34
C ASP A 110 -0.90 10.46 -5.89
N THR A 111 -1.10 10.43 -4.58
CA THR A 111 -2.37 10.80 -3.96
C THR A 111 -2.17 11.99 -3.03
N PRO A 112 -3.12 12.92 -2.95
CA PRO A 112 -3.09 13.96 -1.93
C PRO A 112 -2.89 13.37 -0.53
N GLY A 113 -2.07 14.01 0.30
CA GLY A 113 -1.81 13.56 1.66
C GLY A 113 -3.10 13.40 2.47
N VAL A 114 -3.18 12.34 3.27
CA VAL A 114 -4.30 12.12 4.19
C VAL A 114 -4.24 13.17 5.29
N LEU A 115 -5.35 13.88 5.49
CA LEU A 115 -5.39 15.04 6.36
C LEU A 115 -5.70 14.58 7.80
N SER A 116 -5.09 15.25 8.77
CA SER A 116 -5.42 15.06 10.19
C SER A 116 -6.52 16.07 10.57
N GLY A 117 -7.72 15.56 10.91
CA GLY A 117 -8.80 16.34 11.54
C GLY A 117 -10.06 16.58 10.69
N GLU A 118 -11.22 16.57 11.36
CA GLU A 118 -12.57 16.68 10.76
C GLU A 118 -12.77 17.90 9.84
N LYS A 119 -12.18 19.05 10.20
CA LYS A 119 -12.34 20.32 9.46
C LYS A 119 -11.65 20.34 8.11
N GLN A 120 -10.65 19.47 7.88
CA GLN A 120 -9.99 19.36 6.59
C GLN A 120 -10.68 18.33 5.68
N ARG A 121 -11.37 17.34 6.27
CA ARG A 121 -12.26 16.42 5.56
C ARG A 121 -13.36 17.16 4.81
N THR A 122 -14.01 18.12 5.47
CA THR A 122 -15.08 18.95 4.87
C THR A 122 -14.60 19.91 3.78
N GLN A 123 -13.28 20.10 3.62
CA GLN A 123 -12.73 20.92 2.54
C GLN A 123 -12.62 20.17 1.20
N ARG A 124 -12.65 18.83 1.20
CA ARG A 124 -12.63 18.07 -0.05
C ARG A 124 -14.02 18.12 -0.68
N ALA A 125 -14.11 18.70 -1.88
CA ALA A 125 -15.33 18.76 -2.67
C ALA A 125 -15.65 17.41 -3.39
N TYR A 126 -14.95 16.32 -3.05
CA TYR A 126 -15.10 15.02 -3.68
C TYR A 126 -14.89 13.88 -2.66
N ASP A 127 -15.41 12.69 -2.97
CA ASP A 127 -15.26 11.48 -2.16
C ASP A 127 -13.85 10.90 -2.28
N PHE A 128 -12.95 11.33 -1.39
CA PHE A 128 -11.57 10.83 -1.34
C PHE A 128 -11.50 9.32 -1.08
N THR A 129 -12.31 8.80 -0.17
CA THR A 129 -12.32 7.38 0.17
C THR A 129 -12.76 6.50 -0.99
N GLY A 130 -13.77 6.93 -1.74
CA GLY A 130 -14.24 6.26 -2.94
C GLY A 130 -13.20 6.29 -4.06
N VAL A 131 -12.53 7.43 -4.28
CA VAL A 131 -11.42 7.52 -5.25
C VAL A 131 -10.28 6.57 -4.88
N THR A 132 -9.85 6.56 -3.61
CA THR A 132 -8.79 5.67 -3.15
C THR A 132 -9.16 4.20 -3.30
N SER A 133 -10.41 3.83 -2.98
CA SER A 133 -10.92 2.47 -3.20
C SER A 133 -10.93 2.08 -4.68
N TRP A 134 -11.30 3.02 -5.56
CA TRP A 134 -11.28 2.80 -7.01
C TRP A 134 -9.87 2.47 -7.53
N PHE A 135 -8.84 3.18 -7.04
CA PHE A 135 -7.45 2.87 -7.37
C PHE A 135 -6.98 1.56 -6.72
N ALA A 136 -7.38 1.27 -5.49
CA ALA A 136 -7.01 0.04 -4.78
C ALA A 136 -7.41 -1.22 -5.56
N VAL A 137 -8.59 -1.21 -6.18
CA VAL A 137 -9.09 -2.30 -7.03
C VAL A 137 -8.20 -2.53 -8.26
N LYS A 138 -7.58 -1.47 -8.81
CA LYS A 138 -6.84 -1.52 -10.07
C LYS A 138 -5.33 -1.62 -9.92
N CYS A 139 -4.79 -1.16 -8.80
CA CYS A 139 -3.36 -1.17 -8.55
C CYS A 139 -2.85 -2.59 -8.23
N ASP A 140 -1.55 -2.77 -8.42
CA ASP A 140 -0.82 -3.98 -8.03
C ASP A 140 -0.19 -3.86 -6.65
N LEU A 141 0.12 -2.64 -6.19
CA LEU A 141 0.76 -2.36 -4.90
C LEU A 141 0.22 -1.04 -4.33
N ILE A 142 0.03 -1.00 -3.01
CA ILE A 142 -0.36 0.19 -2.26
C ILE A 142 0.74 0.47 -1.24
N LEU A 143 1.39 1.62 -1.35
CA LEU A 143 2.39 2.08 -0.39
C LEU A 143 1.73 2.98 0.66
N LEU A 144 1.74 2.54 1.93
CA LEU A 144 1.34 3.36 3.06
C LEU A 144 2.59 3.99 3.69
N LEU A 145 2.77 5.30 3.49
CA LEU A 145 3.94 6.03 3.97
C LEU A 145 3.67 6.66 5.35
N PHE A 146 4.56 6.42 6.30
CA PHE A 146 4.56 7.01 7.63
C PHE A 146 5.85 7.77 7.90
N ASP A 147 5.75 8.80 8.74
CA ASP A 147 6.87 9.62 9.21
C ASP A 147 7.00 9.43 10.74
N PRO A 148 8.15 9.02 11.29
CA PRO A 148 8.35 8.83 12.71
C PRO A 148 8.04 10.04 13.59
N TYR A 149 8.21 11.25 13.05
CA TYR A 149 7.95 12.48 13.79
C TYR A 149 6.46 12.82 13.83
N LYS A 150 5.70 12.37 12.82
CA LYS A 150 4.27 12.67 12.63
C LYS A 150 3.48 11.39 12.48
N LEU A 151 3.66 10.45 13.41
CA LEU A 151 2.91 9.19 13.42
C LEU A 151 1.45 9.47 13.82
N ASP A 152 0.68 10.09 12.92
CA ASP A 152 -0.74 10.38 13.11
C ASP A 152 -1.56 9.26 12.49
N ALA A 153 -2.08 8.36 13.33
CA ALA A 153 -3.16 7.45 12.94
C ALA A 153 -4.51 8.18 13.01
N SER A 154 -4.67 9.22 12.18
CA SER A 154 -5.87 10.07 12.16
C SER A 154 -7.13 9.26 11.82
N ASP A 155 -8.30 9.77 12.18
CA ASP A 155 -9.56 9.08 11.84
C ASP A 155 -9.76 9.00 10.33
N GLU A 156 -9.37 10.02 9.55
CA GLU A 156 -9.42 9.93 8.09
C GLU A 156 -8.51 8.80 7.57
N PHE A 157 -7.32 8.64 8.14
CA PHE A 157 -6.41 7.56 7.78
C PHE A 157 -6.99 6.17 8.04
N LYS A 158 -7.69 6.00 9.18
CA LYS A 158 -8.42 4.75 9.47
C LYS A 158 -9.52 4.47 8.44
N HIS A 159 -10.24 5.50 8.01
CA HIS A 159 -11.28 5.35 6.99
C HIS A 159 -10.67 4.99 5.62
N VAL A 160 -9.52 5.57 5.27
CA VAL A 160 -8.78 5.21 4.05
C VAL A 160 -8.35 3.75 4.11
N ILE A 161 -7.69 3.30 5.17
CA ILE A 161 -7.33 1.88 5.30
C ILE A 161 -8.57 0.98 5.24
N SER A 162 -9.67 1.40 5.88
CA SER A 162 -10.93 0.65 5.83
C SER A 162 -11.50 0.54 4.41
N SER A 163 -11.28 1.52 3.54
CA SER A 163 -11.70 1.46 2.13
C SER A 163 -10.79 0.58 1.25
N LEU A 164 -9.64 0.13 1.79
CA LEU A 164 -8.72 -0.81 1.16
C LEU A 164 -9.00 -2.29 1.53
N ARG A 165 -9.97 -2.56 2.41
CA ARG A 165 -10.31 -3.92 2.84
C ARG A 165 -10.56 -4.85 1.65
N GLY A 166 -9.97 -6.04 1.69
CA GLY A 166 -10.02 -7.02 0.59
C GLY A 166 -8.90 -6.85 -0.44
N HIS A 167 -8.05 -5.85 -0.25
CA HIS A 167 -6.80 -5.61 -0.97
C HIS A 167 -5.60 -5.56 -0.02
N ASP A 168 -5.72 -6.15 1.16
CA ASP A 168 -4.69 -6.17 2.20
C ASP A 168 -3.38 -6.82 1.70
N ASP A 169 -3.47 -7.78 0.78
CA ASP A 169 -2.34 -8.45 0.10
C ASP A 169 -1.51 -7.51 -0.80
N LYS A 170 -2.04 -6.33 -1.12
CA LYS A 170 -1.35 -5.30 -1.91
C LYS A 170 -0.68 -4.24 -1.04
N ILE A 171 -0.97 -4.22 0.27
CA ILE A 171 -0.51 -3.17 1.17
C ILE A 171 0.93 -3.43 1.60
N CYS A 172 1.77 -2.42 1.41
CA CYS A 172 3.16 -2.38 1.82
C CYS A 172 3.37 -1.10 2.63
N VAL A 173 3.90 -1.24 3.85
CA VAL A 173 4.07 -0.11 4.77
C VAL A 173 5.50 0.39 4.70
N VAL A 174 5.69 1.70 4.67
CA VAL A 174 7.03 2.31 4.67
C VAL A 174 7.11 3.34 5.77
N LEU A 175 8.02 3.13 6.72
CA LEU A 175 8.37 4.11 7.73
C LEU A 175 9.54 4.95 7.19
N ASN A 176 9.19 6.06 6.54
CA ASN A 176 10.10 6.95 5.84
C ASN A 176 10.70 8.00 6.80
N LYS A 177 11.88 8.54 6.48
CA LYS A 177 12.62 9.52 7.31
C LYS A 177 13.03 8.98 8.69
N ALA A 178 13.29 7.68 8.77
CA ALA A 178 13.76 7.01 9.99
C ALA A 178 15.12 7.54 10.49
N ASP A 179 15.88 8.23 9.65
CA ASP A 179 17.16 8.89 9.98
C ASP A 179 17.00 10.16 10.84
N GLN A 180 15.77 10.64 11.04
CA GLN A 180 15.49 11.84 11.84
C GLN A 180 15.28 11.56 13.33
N VAL A 181 15.24 10.29 13.74
CA VAL A 181 15.00 9.86 15.12
C VAL A 181 16.11 8.92 15.57
N ASP A 182 16.38 8.91 16.88
CA ASP A 182 17.33 7.95 17.46
C ASP A 182 16.77 6.52 17.45
N THR A 183 17.64 5.53 17.65
CA THR A 183 17.26 4.11 17.60
C THR A 183 16.19 3.73 18.63
N GLN A 184 16.22 4.28 19.84
CA GLN A 184 15.22 3.96 20.88
C GLN A 184 13.87 4.56 20.52
N GLN A 185 13.85 5.81 20.06
CA GLN A 185 12.64 6.45 19.57
C GLN A 185 12.06 5.72 18.36
N LEU A 186 12.90 5.30 17.41
CA LEU A 186 12.50 4.53 16.24
C LEU A 186 11.78 3.23 16.64
N MET A 187 12.31 2.48 17.62
CA MET A 187 11.68 1.24 18.09
C MET A 187 10.32 1.49 18.76
N ARG A 188 10.17 2.60 19.49
CA ARG A 188 8.89 3.00 20.09
C ARG A 188 7.86 3.38 19.03
N VAL A 189 8.27 4.16 18.03
CA VAL A 189 7.43 4.54 16.88
C VAL A 189 7.00 3.32 16.09
N TYR A 190 7.93 2.40 15.81
CA TYR A 190 7.65 1.16 15.11
C TYR A 190 6.61 0.31 15.85
N GLY A 191 6.77 0.12 17.16
CA GLY A 191 5.80 -0.59 17.99
C GLY A 191 4.42 0.06 17.98
N ALA A 192 4.35 1.39 18.10
CA ALA A 192 3.10 2.13 18.02
C ALA A 192 2.42 2.01 16.65
N LEU A 193 3.19 2.06 15.56
CA LEU A 193 2.70 1.87 14.20
C LEU A 193 2.08 0.48 14.02
N MET A 194 2.80 -0.57 14.42
CA MET A 194 2.33 -1.95 14.29
C MET A 194 1.08 -2.21 15.11
N TRP A 195 1.01 -1.68 16.33
CA TRP A 195 -0.18 -1.74 17.18
C TRP A 195 -1.38 -1.06 16.52
N SER A 196 -1.18 0.12 15.93
CA SER A 196 -2.23 0.85 15.24
C SER A 196 -2.72 0.10 13.99
N LEU A 197 -1.79 -0.37 13.15
CA LEU A 197 -2.11 -1.12 11.93
C LEU A 197 -2.86 -2.41 12.23
N GLY A 198 -2.44 -3.15 13.27
CA GLY A 198 -3.12 -4.38 13.69
C GLY A 198 -4.59 -4.15 14.05
N LYS A 199 -4.91 -3.01 14.68
CA LYS A 199 -6.30 -2.65 14.99
C LYS A 199 -7.14 -2.29 13.76
N VAL A 200 -6.52 -1.69 12.74
CA VAL A 200 -7.26 -1.12 11.60
C VAL A 200 -7.39 -2.11 10.44
N LEU A 201 -6.32 -2.84 10.10
CA LEU A 201 -6.31 -3.83 9.02
C LEU A 201 -7.11 -5.08 9.39
N ASN A 202 -7.19 -5.42 10.68
CA ASN A 202 -7.98 -6.56 11.19
C ASN A 202 -7.71 -7.87 10.41
N THR A 203 -6.44 -8.09 10.06
CA THR A 203 -5.93 -9.34 9.48
C THR A 203 -5.01 -10.01 10.50
N PRO A 204 -5.02 -11.36 10.60
CA PRO A 204 -4.06 -12.07 11.44
C PRO A 204 -2.62 -11.95 10.93
N GLU A 205 -2.42 -11.58 9.66
CA GLU A 205 -1.10 -11.48 9.04
C GLU A 205 -0.45 -10.13 9.31
N VAL A 206 0.82 -10.16 9.70
CA VAL A 206 1.58 -8.95 10.01
C VAL A 206 2.10 -8.32 8.71
N SER A 207 1.70 -7.08 8.43
CA SER A 207 2.21 -6.34 7.26
C SER A 207 3.71 -6.08 7.37
N ARG A 208 4.45 -6.31 6.28
CA ARG A 208 5.86 -5.91 6.16
C ARG A 208 5.98 -4.39 6.20
N VAL A 209 6.88 -3.90 7.04
CA VAL A 209 7.20 -2.47 7.17
C VAL A 209 8.64 -2.24 6.75
N TYR A 210 8.87 -1.43 5.71
CA TYR A 210 10.22 -1.04 5.27
C TYR A 210 10.66 0.21 6.03
N ILE A 211 11.81 0.14 6.69
CA ILE A 211 12.31 1.24 7.54
C ILE A 211 13.49 1.93 6.87
N GLY A 212 13.41 3.23 6.65
CA GLY A 212 14.56 3.96 6.12
C GLY A 212 14.28 5.41 5.77
N SER A 213 15.23 6.03 5.07
CA SER A 213 15.08 7.39 4.54
C SER A 213 15.10 7.37 3.02
N PHE A 214 13.94 7.51 2.39
CA PHE A 214 13.79 7.33 0.94
C PHE A 214 13.86 8.67 0.20
N ASN A 215 14.93 9.42 0.46
CA ASN A 215 15.26 10.69 -0.19
C ASN A 215 16.61 10.60 -0.93
N ASP A 216 16.97 11.68 -1.60
CA ASP A 216 18.22 11.88 -2.34
C ASP A 216 19.39 12.35 -1.46
N LYS A 217 19.14 12.56 -0.17
CA LYS A 217 20.13 13.06 0.78
C LYS A 217 20.89 11.89 1.42
N PRO A 218 22.17 12.08 1.75
CA PRO A 218 22.89 11.08 2.53
C PRO A 218 22.22 10.87 3.89
N VAL A 219 22.13 9.61 4.32
CA VAL A 219 21.62 9.24 5.64
C VAL A 219 22.42 9.98 6.72
N ASN A 220 21.73 10.55 7.70
CA ASN A 220 22.38 11.20 8.83
C ASN A 220 23.07 10.19 9.76
N GLU A 221 24.31 9.81 9.41
CA GLU A 221 25.09 8.79 10.12
C GLU A 221 25.28 9.11 11.62
N ALA A 222 25.27 10.38 12.00
CA ALA A 222 25.39 10.81 13.40
C ALA A 222 24.16 10.45 14.25
N ALA A 223 22.96 10.48 13.66
CA ALA A 223 21.71 10.13 14.33
C ALA A 223 21.41 8.62 14.31
N THR A 224 21.81 7.94 13.23
CA THR A 224 21.47 6.52 13.03
C THR A 224 22.50 5.54 13.60
N GLY A 225 23.75 5.99 13.78
CA GLY A 225 24.87 5.12 14.08
C GLY A 225 25.18 4.13 12.94
N PRO A 226 26.24 3.32 13.09
CA PRO A 226 26.70 2.40 12.04
C PRO A 226 25.71 1.28 11.72
N ILE A 227 24.91 0.83 12.70
CA ILE A 227 23.92 -0.24 12.52
C ILE A 227 22.69 0.28 11.74
N GLY A 228 22.26 1.51 12.00
CA GLY A 228 21.09 2.09 11.34
C GLY A 228 21.27 2.30 9.84
N LYS A 229 22.48 2.68 9.40
CA LYS A 229 22.79 2.83 7.97
C LYS A 229 22.65 1.50 7.21
N GLU A 230 23.28 0.44 7.70
CA GLU A 230 23.21 -0.89 7.08
C GLU A 230 21.77 -1.43 7.05
N LEU A 231 21.01 -1.19 8.11
CA LEU A 231 19.58 -1.53 8.16
C LEU A 231 18.81 -0.80 7.05
N PHE A 232 18.95 0.53 6.95
CA PHE A 232 18.19 1.33 5.98
C PHE A 232 18.54 0.98 4.53
N GLU A 233 19.82 0.74 4.23
CA GLU A 233 20.26 0.33 2.90
C GLU A 233 19.65 -1.03 2.51
N ARG A 234 19.65 -2.00 3.42
CA ARG A 234 19.01 -3.32 3.19
C ARG A 234 17.51 -3.20 2.97
N GLU A 235 16.82 -2.43 3.81
CA GLU A 235 15.38 -2.21 3.70
C GLU A 235 15.00 -1.49 2.39
N GLN A 236 15.84 -0.58 1.91
CA GLN A 236 15.67 0.06 0.60
C GLN A 236 15.89 -0.92 -0.55
N GLU A 237 16.90 -1.79 -0.47
CA GLU A 237 17.17 -2.83 -1.45
C GLU A 237 16.02 -3.84 -1.53
N ASP A 238 15.50 -4.28 -0.39
CA ASP A 238 14.34 -5.17 -0.30
C ASP A 238 13.11 -4.52 -0.96
N LEU A 239 12.77 -3.27 -0.60
CA LEU A 239 11.64 -2.56 -1.22
C LEU A 239 11.84 -2.45 -2.74
N LEU A 240 13.06 -2.11 -3.18
CA LEU A 240 13.36 -1.98 -4.59
C LEU A 240 13.24 -3.31 -5.34
N SER A 241 13.64 -4.42 -4.71
CA SER A 241 13.46 -5.76 -5.26
C SER A 241 11.98 -6.06 -5.45
N ASP A 242 11.15 -5.77 -4.44
CA ASP A 242 9.71 -6.01 -4.52
C ASP A 242 9.03 -5.15 -5.59
N LEU A 243 9.43 -3.88 -5.73
CA LEU A 243 8.95 -2.99 -6.78
C LEU A 243 9.31 -3.51 -8.18
N LYS A 244 10.53 -4.02 -8.37
CA LYS A 244 10.99 -4.60 -9.65
C LYS A 244 10.25 -5.88 -10.03
N ASP A 245 9.74 -6.61 -9.05
CA ASP A 245 9.00 -7.85 -9.29
C ASP A 245 7.51 -7.63 -9.55
N ILE A 246 6.98 -6.40 -9.40
CA ILE A 246 5.57 -6.07 -9.70
C ILE A 246 5.15 -6.55 -11.11
N PRO A 247 5.87 -6.23 -12.21
CA PRO A 247 5.43 -6.62 -13.55
C PRO A 247 5.35 -8.14 -13.74
N LYS A 248 6.25 -8.89 -13.07
CA LYS A 248 6.25 -10.36 -13.10
C LYS A 248 5.04 -10.93 -12.37
N LYS A 249 4.69 -10.34 -11.22
CA LYS A 249 3.55 -10.75 -10.38
C LYS A 249 2.20 -10.27 -10.93
N ALA A 250 2.19 -9.30 -11.85
CA ALA A 250 0.97 -8.67 -12.36
C ALA A 250 0.03 -9.67 -13.09
N CYS A 251 0.58 -10.66 -13.81
CA CYS A 251 -0.23 -11.67 -14.51
C CYS A 251 -1.04 -12.50 -13.51
N ASP A 252 -0.37 -13.07 -12.50
CA ASP A 252 -1.00 -13.88 -11.45
C ASP A 252 -2.02 -13.06 -10.65
N ARG A 253 -1.70 -11.79 -10.35
CA ARG A 253 -2.63 -10.86 -9.70
C ARG A 253 -3.89 -10.61 -10.51
N ARG A 254 -3.77 -10.39 -11.82
CA ARG A 254 -4.92 -10.20 -12.72
C ARG A 254 -5.82 -11.43 -12.75
N ILE A 255 -5.23 -12.64 -12.75
CA ILE A 255 -5.98 -13.90 -12.65
C ILE A 255 -6.72 -13.98 -11.31
N ASN A 256 -6.05 -13.68 -10.19
CA ASN A 256 -6.68 -13.71 -8.87
C ASN A 256 -7.84 -12.69 -8.76
N GLU A 257 -7.66 -11.47 -9.28
CA GLU A 257 -8.72 -10.45 -9.30
C GLU A 257 -9.89 -10.86 -10.21
N PHE A 258 -9.62 -11.52 -11.34
CA PHE A 258 -10.67 -12.09 -12.19
C PHE A 258 -11.48 -13.15 -11.44
N VAL A 259 -10.82 -14.07 -10.71
CA VAL A 259 -11.48 -15.08 -9.89
C VAL A 259 -12.33 -14.45 -8.78
N LYS A 260 -11.81 -13.45 -8.06
CA LYS A 260 -12.57 -12.70 -7.04
C LYS A 260 -13.84 -12.09 -7.65
N ARG A 261 -13.73 -11.45 -8.83
CA ARG A 261 -14.88 -10.84 -9.53
C ARG A 261 -15.89 -11.88 -10.03
N ALA A 262 -15.42 -12.99 -10.59
CA ALA A 262 -16.30 -14.07 -11.05
C ALA A 262 -17.11 -14.66 -9.88
N ARG A 263 -16.47 -14.85 -8.72
CA ARG A 263 -17.14 -15.29 -7.48
C ARG A 263 -18.19 -14.27 -7.03
N ALA A 264 -17.83 -12.99 -6.96
CA ALA A 264 -18.77 -11.92 -6.59
C ALA A 264 -19.97 -11.85 -7.55
N ALA A 265 -19.75 -11.99 -8.86
CA ALA A 265 -20.81 -12.00 -9.86
C ALA A 265 -21.75 -13.22 -9.72
N LYS A 266 -21.18 -14.42 -9.49
CA LYS A 266 -21.95 -15.65 -9.24
C LYS A 266 -22.86 -15.49 -8.02
N ILE A 267 -22.29 -14.97 -6.92
CA ILE A 267 -23.02 -14.66 -5.69
C ILE A 267 -24.15 -13.66 -5.94
N HIS A 268 -23.86 -12.56 -6.64
CA HIS A 268 -24.85 -11.53 -6.97
C HIS A 268 -26.01 -12.11 -7.80
N ALA A 269 -25.71 -12.95 -8.79
CA ALA A 269 -26.71 -13.64 -9.59
C ALA A 269 -27.61 -14.55 -8.73
N TYR A 270 -27.07 -15.24 -7.73
CA TYR A 270 -27.87 -16.06 -6.81
C TYR A 270 -28.79 -15.22 -5.94
N ILE A 271 -28.31 -14.10 -5.40
CA ILE A 271 -29.13 -13.20 -4.59
C ILE A 271 -30.30 -12.67 -5.42
N ILE A 272 -30.04 -12.17 -6.63
CA ILE A 272 -31.09 -11.69 -7.53
C ILE A 272 -32.05 -12.82 -7.90
N SER A 273 -31.55 -14.02 -8.19
CA SER A 273 -32.39 -15.17 -8.52
C SER A 273 -33.32 -15.54 -7.36
N HIS A 274 -32.80 -15.55 -6.14
CA HIS A 274 -33.58 -15.84 -4.93
C HIS A 274 -34.63 -14.76 -4.69
N LEU A 275 -34.22 -13.48 -4.66
CA LEU A 275 -35.15 -12.35 -4.49
C LEU A 275 -36.26 -12.35 -5.54
N LYS A 276 -35.94 -12.68 -6.79
CA LYS A 276 -36.93 -12.80 -7.88
C LYS A 276 -37.93 -13.92 -7.64
N LYS A 277 -37.51 -15.06 -7.06
CA LYS A 277 -38.40 -16.18 -6.72
C LYS A 277 -39.37 -15.83 -5.58
N GLU A 278 -38.90 -15.04 -4.62
CA GLU A 278 -39.71 -14.59 -3.47
C GLU A 278 -40.63 -13.39 -3.82
N MET A 279 -40.49 -12.77 -5.00
CA MET A 279 -41.37 -11.67 -5.41
C MET A 279 -42.73 -12.17 -5.92
N PRO A 280 -43.86 -11.64 -5.40
CA PRO A 280 -45.19 -12.00 -5.87
C PRO A 280 -45.48 -11.43 -7.26
N ALA A 281 -46.23 -12.18 -8.08
CA ALA A 281 -46.45 -11.86 -9.48
C ALA A 281 -47.21 -10.54 -9.73
N MET A 282 -48.23 -10.19 -8.92
CA MET A 282 -49.11 -9.06 -9.25
C MET A 282 -49.47 -8.08 -8.11
N ILE A 283 -49.49 -8.45 -6.82
CA ILE A 283 -49.90 -7.53 -5.72
C ILE A 283 -48.95 -7.64 -4.52
N GLY A 284 -48.61 -6.51 -3.87
CA GLY A 284 -47.85 -6.50 -2.60
C GLY A 284 -46.34 -6.26 -2.72
N LYS A 285 -45.82 -5.96 -3.91
CA LYS A 285 -44.37 -5.78 -4.19
C LYS A 285 -43.68 -4.81 -3.22
N ALA A 286 -44.33 -3.69 -2.88
CA ALA A 286 -43.78 -2.69 -1.96
C ALA A 286 -43.62 -3.19 -0.50
N LYS A 287 -44.44 -4.14 -0.02
CA LYS A 287 -44.36 -4.65 1.36
C LYS A 287 -43.24 -5.70 1.52
N ILE A 288 -43.00 -6.54 0.51
CA ILE A 288 -41.92 -7.54 0.53
C ILE A 288 -40.56 -6.92 0.25
N GLN A 289 -40.50 -5.82 -0.50
CA GLN A 289 -39.25 -5.08 -0.71
C GLN A 289 -38.72 -4.43 0.59
N VAL A 290 -39.61 -4.15 1.56
CA VAL A 290 -39.24 -3.73 2.91
C VAL A 290 -38.76 -4.91 3.78
N TYR A 291 -39.34 -6.10 3.61
CA TYR A 291 -38.90 -7.33 4.30
C TYR A 291 -37.51 -7.81 3.81
N ASN A 292 -37.28 -7.77 2.49
CA ASN A 292 -36.01 -8.11 1.84
C ASN A 292 -34.89 -7.05 2.07
N ARG A 293 -35.15 -6.01 2.86
CA ARG A 293 -34.13 -5.03 3.26
C ARG A 293 -33.15 -5.60 4.27
N ASP A 294 -33.53 -6.71 4.93
CA ASP A 294 -32.65 -7.48 5.80
C ASP A 294 -31.83 -8.47 4.95
N SER A 295 -30.81 -7.94 4.28
CA SER A 295 -29.97 -8.71 3.37
C SER A 295 -29.17 -9.80 4.09
N SER A 296 -28.86 -9.61 5.38
CA SER A 296 -28.06 -10.49 6.24
C SER A 296 -28.58 -11.94 6.29
N THR A 297 -29.90 -12.11 6.44
CA THR A 297 -30.57 -13.42 6.53
C THR A 297 -30.61 -14.13 5.18
N THR A 298 -30.75 -13.38 4.08
CA THR A 298 -30.71 -13.93 2.72
C THR A 298 -29.34 -14.49 2.35
N TRP A 299 -28.28 -13.87 2.87
CA TRP A 299 -26.91 -14.34 2.71
C TRP A 299 -26.65 -15.66 3.45
N GLN A 300 -27.01 -15.73 4.74
CA GLN A 300 -26.85 -16.95 5.56
C GLN A 300 -27.59 -18.16 4.97
N MET A 301 -28.83 -17.98 4.51
CA MET A 301 -29.59 -19.08 3.91
C MET A 301 -29.00 -19.59 2.59
N ASN A 302 -28.35 -18.73 1.81
CA ASN A 302 -27.70 -19.13 0.56
C ASN A 302 -26.30 -19.72 0.78
N SER A 303 -25.57 -19.29 1.82
CA SER A 303 -24.25 -19.85 2.15
C SER A 303 -24.35 -21.30 2.63
N GLU A 304 -25.29 -21.58 3.54
CA GLU A 304 -25.54 -22.91 4.13
C GLU A 304 -26.07 -23.93 3.11
N ARG A 305 -27.03 -23.54 2.26
CA ARG A 305 -27.68 -24.47 1.30
C ARG A 305 -26.79 -24.91 0.14
N ARG A 306 -25.70 -24.19 -0.14
CA ARG A 306 -24.89 -24.38 -1.36
C ARG A 306 -23.40 -24.52 -1.09
N GLY A 307 -22.99 -24.67 0.17
CA GLY A 307 -21.60 -24.93 0.55
C GLY A 307 -20.63 -23.81 0.16
N MET A 308 -21.07 -22.54 0.20
CA MET A 308 -20.21 -21.42 -0.19
C MET A 308 -19.13 -21.08 0.84
N GLU A 309 -19.32 -21.49 2.10
CA GLU A 309 -18.36 -21.28 3.19
C GLU A 309 -17.13 -22.19 3.09
N GLU A 310 -17.27 -23.40 2.52
CA GLU A 310 -16.15 -24.36 2.42
C GLU A 310 -15.03 -23.89 1.48
N GLU A 311 -15.31 -23.01 0.51
CA GLU A 311 -14.29 -22.47 -0.40
C GLU A 311 -13.50 -21.28 0.17
N GLU A 312 -14.03 -20.63 1.20
CA GLU A 312 -13.40 -19.47 1.87
C GLU A 312 -12.53 -19.95 3.05
N GLY A 313 -12.97 -20.97 3.79
CA GLY A 313 -12.22 -21.60 4.89
C GLY A 313 -11.02 -22.46 4.44
N ARG A 314 -11.01 -22.99 3.21
CA ARG A 314 -9.92 -23.86 2.72
C ARG A 314 -8.62 -23.13 2.37
N ARG A 315 -8.66 -21.80 2.16
CA ARG A 315 -7.45 -20.98 2.01
C ARG A 315 -6.87 -20.51 3.35
N GLN A 316 -7.71 -20.31 4.37
CA GLN A 316 -7.24 -19.96 5.72
C GLN A 316 -6.67 -21.16 6.49
N SER A 317 -7.06 -22.39 6.16
CA SER A 317 -6.60 -23.62 6.85
C SER A 317 -5.37 -24.30 6.21
N GLY A 318 -4.82 -23.76 5.11
CA GLY A 318 -3.62 -24.30 4.46
C GLY A 318 -2.30 -24.03 5.18
N CYS A 319 -2.31 -23.22 6.25
CA CYS A 319 -1.12 -22.87 7.04
C CYS A 319 -1.20 -23.50 8.43
N ALA A 320 -1.25 -24.83 8.49
CA ALA A 320 -1.24 -25.59 9.75
C ALA A 320 -0.16 -26.68 9.72
N VAL A 321 1.10 -26.32 9.46
CA VAL A 321 2.26 -27.15 9.83
C VAL A 321 3.45 -26.23 10.15
N CYS A 322 3.61 -25.91 11.43
CA CYS A 322 4.84 -25.58 12.17
C CYS A 322 4.33 -25.11 13.56
N GLY A 323 4.23 -25.96 14.59
CA GLY A 323 5.36 -26.64 15.19
C GLY A 323 5.81 -25.86 16.44
N GLY A 324 5.16 -26.16 17.57
CA GLY A 324 5.53 -25.94 18.97
C GLY A 324 6.47 -24.79 19.37
N PHE A 325 6.02 -23.96 20.32
CA PHE A 325 6.39 -24.14 21.73
C PHE A 325 5.44 -23.30 22.61
N ALA A 326 4.73 -24.00 23.50
CA ALA A 326 3.97 -23.40 24.57
C ALA A 326 4.93 -22.90 25.66
N ALA A 327 4.75 -21.66 26.08
CA ALA A 327 5.07 -21.23 27.44
C ALA A 327 4.01 -20.17 27.82
N CYS A 328 2.84 -20.67 28.21
CA CYS A 328 1.84 -19.90 28.93
C CYS A 328 2.42 -19.62 30.33
N GLY A 329 2.84 -18.39 30.57
CA GLY A 329 3.16 -17.86 31.88
C GLY A 329 2.09 -16.88 32.30
N THR A 330 0.95 -17.39 32.79
CA THR A 330 -0.01 -16.63 33.60
C THR A 330 0.66 -16.25 34.92
N VAL A 331 0.91 -14.96 35.12
CA VAL A 331 1.09 -14.40 36.46
C VAL A 331 -0.23 -13.74 36.83
N GLU A 332 -1.05 -14.46 37.59
CA GLU A 332 -2.13 -13.89 38.39
C GLU A 332 -1.50 -13.04 39.49
N VAL A 333 -1.84 -11.75 39.54
CA VAL A 333 -1.63 -10.94 40.74
C VAL A 333 -2.98 -10.86 41.44
N HIS A 334 -3.12 -11.70 42.47
CA HIS A 334 -4.17 -11.60 43.48
C HIS A 334 -4.02 -10.29 44.26
N GLY A 335 -5.16 -9.76 44.71
CA GLY A 335 -5.33 -8.37 45.12
C GLY A 335 -4.59 -7.95 46.39
N LEU A 336 -4.60 -6.63 46.61
CA LEU A 336 -4.62 -6.02 47.93
C LEU A 336 -5.41 -4.71 47.81
N GLU A 337 -6.66 -4.76 48.27
CA GLU A 337 -7.38 -3.59 48.76
C GLU A 337 -6.57 -2.99 49.92
N GLY A 338 -6.40 -1.66 49.92
CA GLY A 338 -5.63 -0.96 50.93
C GLY A 338 -5.83 0.55 50.84
N THR A 339 -6.77 1.02 51.63
CA THR A 339 -7.18 2.39 52.00
C THR A 339 -6.07 3.42 52.28
N MET A 340 -6.49 4.70 52.22
CA MET A 340 -5.94 5.94 52.85
C MET A 340 -4.73 6.59 52.13
N GLU A 341 -4.58 7.92 52.02
CA GLU A 341 -5.29 9.07 52.59
C GLU A 341 -4.91 10.34 51.79
N ASN A 342 -5.75 11.37 51.88
CA ASN A 342 -5.48 12.74 51.44
C ASN A 342 -4.19 13.31 52.05
N ARG A 343 -3.34 13.93 51.23
CA ARG A 343 -2.83 15.30 51.39
C ARG A 343 -2.07 15.80 50.17
#